data_AF-A0A0H1XA45-F1
#
_entry.id   AF-A0A0H1XA45-F1
#
_cell.length_a   1.000
_cell.length_b   1.000
_cell.length_c   1.000
_cell.angle_alpha   90.00
_cell.angle_beta   90.00
_cell.angle_gamma   90.00
#
_symmetry.space_group_name_H-M   'P 1'
#
loop_
_entity.id
_entity.type
_entity.pdbx_description
1 polymer ?
#
loop_
_entity_poly.entity_id
_entity_poly.type
_entity_poly.pdbx_seq_one_letter_code
_entity_poly.pdbx_strand_id
1 'polypeptide(L)'
;MRTLFQSTQKTERECAFCVLKNQNNMIKKKRNPRVLFKNVAYKLSEIEGKTLTEIASFLGFGNSEVCRSTLYNWKRRKWLTFDLKNGHYRNVEVLHEVTLEKMANKELKEQGLIYKASIYYEQVVSTSEIIEDIKTKTQDRIKAIHLQQKALERIPSELFAELYTNMN
;
A
#
# COMPACT_ATOMS: atom_id res chain seq x y z
N MET A 1 33.49 8.45 -68.99
CA MET A 1 33.72 7.79 -67.69
C MET A 1 33.37 8.76 -66.57
N ARG A 2 32.64 8.27 -65.56
CA ARG A 2 32.46 8.82 -64.20
C ARG A 2 31.68 10.13 -64.04
N THR A 3 30.35 10.02 -63.92
CA THR A 3 29.54 10.87 -63.04
C THR A 3 28.17 10.23 -62.77
N LEU A 4 28.13 9.07 -62.12
CA LEU A 4 26.90 8.49 -61.56
C LEU A 4 27.23 7.80 -60.23
N PHE A 5 27.93 8.47 -59.31
CA PHE A 5 28.26 7.88 -58.02
C PHE A 5 28.45 8.94 -56.92
N GLN A 6 27.57 9.96 -56.86
CA GLN A 6 27.57 10.90 -55.72
C GLN A 6 26.19 11.29 -55.18
N SER A 7 25.07 10.85 -55.80
CA SER A 7 23.73 11.22 -55.31
C SER A 7 23.12 10.23 -54.31
N THR A 8 23.67 9.02 -54.14
CA THR A 8 23.08 7.99 -53.25
C THR A 8 23.60 8.01 -51.82
N GLN A 9 24.70 8.70 -51.52
CA GLN A 9 25.23 8.75 -50.14
C GLN A 9 24.62 9.86 -49.26
N LYS A 10 23.87 10.80 -49.84
CA LYS A 10 23.32 11.95 -49.09
C LYS A 10 21.97 11.65 -48.44
N THR A 11 21.16 10.79 -49.05
CA THR A 11 19.82 10.42 -48.55
C THR A 11 19.86 9.37 -47.44
N GLU A 12 20.86 8.47 -47.43
CA GLU A 12 20.95 7.44 -46.39
C GLU A 12 21.41 7.98 -45.01
N ARG A 13 22.22 9.04 -45.01
CA ARG A 13 22.71 9.66 -43.75
C ARG A 13 21.62 10.46 -43.03
N GLU A 14 20.67 11.06 -43.76
CA GLU A 14 19.55 11.80 -43.16
C GLU A 14 18.52 10.85 -42.53
N CYS A 15 18.27 9.68 -43.14
CA CYS A 15 17.42 8.65 -42.54
C CYS A 15 18.03 8.04 -41.26
N ALA A 16 19.34 7.75 -41.23
CA ALA A 16 19.99 7.17 -40.06
C ALA A 16 20.01 8.14 -38.85
N PHE A 17 20.20 9.44 -39.09
CA PHE A 17 20.22 10.45 -38.02
C PHE A 17 18.83 10.71 -37.43
N CYS A 18 17.77 10.67 -38.25
CA CYS A 18 16.38 10.76 -37.78
C CYS A 18 15.95 9.52 -36.98
N VAL A 19 16.41 8.32 -37.36
CA VAL A 19 16.11 7.07 -36.63
C VAL A 19 16.81 7.03 -35.26
N LEU A 20 18.06 7.48 -35.18
CA LEU A 20 18.79 7.54 -33.89
C LEU A 20 18.22 8.60 -32.93
N LYS A 21 17.74 9.75 -33.44
CA LYS A 21 17.04 10.74 -32.60
C LYS A 21 15.67 10.25 -32.11
N ASN A 22 14.96 9.44 -32.88
CA ASN A 22 13.67 8.88 -32.47
C ASN A 22 13.78 7.71 -31.48
N GLN A 23 14.85 6.92 -31.52
CA GLN A 23 15.08 5.87 -30.52
C GLN A 23 15.42 6.45 -29.14
N ASN A 24 16.16 7.56 -29.07
CA ASN A 24 16.45 8.26 -27.81
C ASN A 24 15.20 8.94 -27.19
N ASN A 25 14.16 9.21 -27.97
CA ASN A 25 12.88 9.77 -27.49
C ASN A 25 11.84 8.70 -27.13
N MET A 26 12.06 7.44 -27.49
CA MET A 26 11.16 6.31 -27.20
C MET A 26 11.45 5.64 -25.85
N ILE A 27 12.60 5.93 -25.23
CA ILE A 27 12.73 5.79 -23.77
C ILE A 27 11.93 6.94 -23.17
N LYS A 28 10.61 6.81 -23.19
CA LYS A 28 9.75 7.56 -22.28
C LYS A 28 10.39 7.36 -20.91
N LYS A 29 11.11 8.37 -20.40
CA LYS A 29 11.49 8.43 -18.98
C LYS A 29 10.19 8.12 -18.27
N LYS A 30 10.06 6.89 -17.76
CA LYS A 30 8.90 6.42 -17.03
C LYS A 30 8.82 7.42 -15.90
N ARG A 31 7.94 8.43 -16.04
CA ARG A 31 7.86 9.51 -15.07
C ARG A 31 7.59 8.79 -13.77
N ASN A 32 8.56 8.80 -12.86
CA ASN A 32 8.38 8.13 -11.58
C ASN A 32 7.05 8.63 -11.04
N PRO A 33 6.12 7.72 -10.67
CA PRO A 33 4.82 8.12 -10.17
C PRO A 33 5.07 9.17 -9.10
N ARG A 34 4.46 10.35 -9.24
CA ARG A 34 4.67 11.43 -8.28
C ARG A 34 4.26 10.89 -6.91
N VAL A 35 5.23 10.72 -6.03
CA VAL A 35 4.97 10.26 -4.66
C VAL A 35 4.17 11.36 -3.97
N LEU A 36 2.86 11.12 -3.80
CA LEU A 36 1.95 12.06 -3.14
C LEU A 36 1.97 11.79 -1.64
N PHE A 37 2.03 12.85 -0.84
CA PHE A 37 2.04 12.76 0.62
C PHE A 37 0.91 11.87 1.17
N LYS A 38 -0.31 12.04 0.65
CA LYS A 38 -1.50 11.25 1.03
C LYS A 38 -1.32 9.74 0.82
N ASN A 39 -0.52 9.34 -0.16
CA ASN A 39 -0.32 7.94 -0.53
C ASN A 39 0.83 7.28 0.23
N VAL A 40 1.66 8.07 0.93
CA VAL A 40 2.79 7.55 1.70
C VAL A 40 2.72 7.86 3.17
N ALA A 41 1.80 8.73 3.61
CA ALA A 41 1.69 9.17 4.99
C ALA A 41 1.55 8.03 5.99
N TYR A 42 0.75 7.00 5.64
CA TYR A 42 0.58 5.81 6.49
C TYR A 42 1.85 4.96 6.62
N LYS A 43 2.81 5.11 5.69
CA LYS A 43 4.12 4.44 5.74
C LYS A 43 5.20 5.30 6.38
N LEU A 44 4.91 6.56 6.74
CA LEU A 44 5.93 7.46 7.26
C LEU A 44 6.39 7.08 8.66
N SER A 45 5.56 6.44 9.49
CA SER A 45 5.99 5.87 10.78
C SER A 45 7.05 4.78 10.57
N GLU A 46 6.91 3.96 9.53
CA GLU A 46 7.84 2.86 9.22
C GLU A 46 9.19 3.33 8.68
N ILE A 47 9.41 4.65 8.49
CA ILE A 47 10.72 5.16 8.06
C ILE A 47 11.67 5.42 9.23
N GLU A 48 11.18 5.28 10.46
CA GLU A 48 11.99 5.47 11.65
C GLU A 48 13.20 4.51 11.67
N GLY A 49 14.37 5.07 11.95
CA GLY A 49 15.65 4.34 11.92
C GLY A 49 16.24 4.13 10.53
N LYS A 50 15.53 4.45 9.44
CA LYS A 50 16.02 4.21 8.07
C LYS A 50 16.92 5.34 7.55
N THR A 51 17.81 4.99 6.65
CA THR A 51 18.66 5.90 5.87
C THR A 51 17.91 6.45 4.66
N LEU A 52 18.38 7.58 4.10
CA LEU A 52 17.75 8.21 2.95
C LEU A 52 17.56 7.27 1.74
N THR A 53 18.53 6.38 1.49
CA THR A 53 18.49 5.41 0.37
C THR A 53 17.42 4.35 0.58
N GLU A 54 17.30 3.84 1.80
CA GLU A 54 16.26 2.88 2.17
C GLU A 54 14.88 3.52 2.09
N ILE A 55 14.74 4.76 2.56
CA ILE A 55 13.49 5.52 2.49
C ILE A 55 13.10 5.77 1.03
N ALA A 56 14.06 6.13 0.18
CA ALA A 56 13.79 6.34 -1.24
C ALA A 56 13.23 5.07 -1.90
N SER A 57 13.85 3.91 -1.63
CA SER A 57 13.38 2.63 -2.15
C SER A 57 12.00 2.25 -1.57
N PHE A 58 11.85 2.37 -0.25
CA PHE A 58 10.64 2.00 0.48
C PHE A 58 9.40 2.83 0.09
N LEU A 59 9.58 4.14 -0.12
CA LEU A 59 8.51 5.05 -0.54
C LEU A 59 8.32 5.12 -2.07
N GLY A 60 9.15 4.41 -2.84
CA GLY A 60 9.07 4.36 -4.30
C GLY A 60 9.60 5.61 -5.02
N PHE A 61 10.50 6.37 -4.39
CA PHE A 61 11.25 7.43 -5.07
C PHE A 61 12.37 6.82 -5.91
N GLY A 62 12.42 7.14 -7.20
CA GLY A 62 13.51 6.67 -8.05
C GLY A 62 14.84 7.42 -7.90
N ASN A 63 14.93 8.44 -7.04
CA ASN A 63 16.19 9.12 -6.71
C ASN A 63 16.15 9.61 -5.24
N SER A 64 17.23 9.37 -4.49
CA SER A 64 17.43 9.82 -3.11
C SER A 64 17.43 11.34 -2.97
N GLU A 65 17.92 12.09 -3.96
CA GLU A 65 17.87 13.56 -3.98
C GLU A 65 16.44 14.08 -4.09
N VAL A 66 15.62 13.42 -4.92
CA VAL A 66 14.20 13.73 -5.06
C VAL A 66 13.46 13.37 -3.78
N CYS A 67 13.79 12.24 -3.15
CA CYS A 67 13.27 11.86 -1.84
C CYS A 67 13.60 12.94 -0.80
N ARG A 68 14.87 13.35 -0.69
CA ARG A 68 15.33 14.38 0.26
C ARG A 68 14.60 15.70 0.05
N SER A 69 14.64 16.24 -1.17
CA SER A 69 13.96 17.51 -1.47
C SER A 69 12.45 17.46 -1.17
N THR A 70 11.80 16.32 -1.44
CA THR A 70 10.38 16.13 -1.14
C THR A 70 10.10 16.07 0.36
N LEU A 71 10.88 15.29 1.14
CA LEU A 71 10.75 15.20 2.58
C LEU A 71 10.95 16.56 3.27
N TYR A 72 11.98 17.31 2.88
CA TYR A 72 12.23 18.64 3.43
C TYR A 72 11.17 19.66 3.01
N ASN A 73 10.59 19.54 1.82
CA ASN A 73 9.45 20.36 1.40
C ASN A 73 8.22 20.08 2.29
N TRP A 74 7.90 18.80 2.55
CA TRP A 74 6.83 18.43 3.48
C TRP A 74 7.10 18.92 4.90
N LYS A 75 8.36 18.85 5.37
CA LYS A 75 8.77 19.44 6.65
C LYS A 75 8.55 20.95 6.71
N ARG A 76 8.97 21.68 5.67
CA ARG A 76 8.76 23.13 5.55
C ARG A 76 7.28 23.51 5.54
N ARG A 77 6.43 22.68 4.92
CA ARG A 77 4.98 22.86 4.90
C ARG A 77 4.30 22.45 6.21
N LYS A 78 5.05 22.00 7.22
CA LYS A 78 4.53 21.46 8.49
C LYS A 78 3.55 20.30 8.28
N TRP A 79 3.79 19.47 7.26
CA TRP A 79 3.00 18.26 7.02
C TRP A 79 3.59 17.05 7.75
N LEU A 80 4.87 17.12 8.09
CA LEU A 80 5.72 16.05 8.60
C LEU A 80 6.81 16.70 9.46
N THR A 81 7.22 16.07 10.55
CA THR A 81 8.45 16.40 11.26
C THR A 81 9.32 15.16 11.41
N PHE A 82 10.64 15.36 11.47
CA PHE A 82 11.62 14.30 11.66
C PHE A 82 12.95 14.93 12.08
N ASP A 83 13.75 14.15 12.79
CA ASP A 83 15.14 14.43 13.12
C ASP A 83 16.08 13.57 12.28
N LEU A 84 17.28 14.08 12.02
CA LEU A 84 18.34 13.33 11.36
C LEU A 84 19.49 13.15 12.34
N LYS A 85 19.73 11.92 12.80
CA LYS A 85 20.84 11.58 13.70
C LYS A 85 21.70 10.49 13.05
N ASN A 86 22.99 10.75 12.87
CA ASN A 86 23.95 9.82 12.25
C ASN A 86 23.50 9.29 10.87
N GLY A 87 22.79 10.10 10.08
CA GLY A 87 22.27 9.68 8.77
C GLY A 87 20.96 8.87 8.81
N HIS A 88 20.41 8.61 10.01
CA HIS A 88 19.13 7.93 10.21
C HIS A 88 18.03 8.91 10.59
N TYR A 89 16.86 8.73 9.99
CA TYR A 89 15.66 9.52 10.28
C TYR A 89 15.00 9.00 11.56
N ARG A 90 14.66 9.88 12.50
CA ARG A 90 14.05 9.55 13.80
C ARG A 90 12.92 10.52 14.15
N ASN A 91 12.08 10.17 15.13
CA ASN A 91 10.99 11.03 15.62
C ASN A 91 10.09 11.49 14.47
N VAL A 92 9.70 10.54 13.61
CA VAL A 92 8.95 10.85 12.39
C VAL A 92 7.48 10.94 12.73
N GLU A 93 6.92 12.15 12.61
CA GLU A 93 5.52 12.40 12.93
C GLU A 93 4.82 13.10 11.76
N VAL A 94 3.59 12.67 11.49
CA VAL A 94 2.71 13.30 10.49
C VAL A 94 1.92 14.40 11.19
N LEU A 95 1.98 15.62 10.65
CA LEU A 95 1.34 16.81 11.22
C LEU A 95 0.16 17.32 10.39
N HIS A 96 -0.03 16.80 9.17
CA HIS A 96 -1.08 17.27 8.27
C HIS A 96 -2.47 16.76 8.72
N GLU A 97 -3.27 17.64 9.31
CA GLU A 97 -4.59 17.37 9.91
C GLU A 97 -5.52 16.53 9.03
N VAL A 98 -5.80 16.97 7.79
CA VAL A 98 -6.68 16.23 6.86
C VAL A 98 -6.16 14.82 6.55
N THR A 99 -4.85 14.60 6.63
CA THR A 99 -4.27 13.26 6.45
C THR A 99 -4.39 12.44 7.72
N LEU A 100 -4.17 13.03 8.90
CA LEU A 100 -4.40 12.38 10.20
C LEU A 100 -5.85 11.91 10.33
N GLU A 101 -6.82 12.76 10.01
CA GLU A 101 -8.24 12.38 10.01
C GLU A 101 -8.53 11.20 9.08
N LYS A 102 -7.92 11.16 7.90
CA LYS A 102 -8.09 10.05 6.96
C LYS A 102 -7.46 8.76 7.45
N MET A 103 -6.31 8.84 8.12
CA MET A 103 -5.64 7.69 8.72
C MET A 103 -6.47 7.16 9.89
N ALA A 104 -6.94 8.03 10.79
CA ALA A 104 -7.83 7.68 11.89
C ALA A 104 -9.14 7.05 11.40
N ASN A 105 -9.76 7.61 10.35
CA ASN A 105 -10.97 7.02 9.75
C ASN A 105 -10.70 5.65 9.10
N LYS A 106 -9.51 5.40 8.57
CA LYS A 106 -9.13 4.09 8.02
C LYS A 106 -8.96 3.08 9.16
N GLU A 107 -8.27 3.48 10.22
CA GLU A 107 -8.08 2.65 11.41
C GLU A 107 -9.42 2.31 12.08
N LEU A 108 -10.32 3.28 12.25
CA LEU A 108 -11.68 3.06 12.76
C LEU A 108 -12.48 2.08 11.89
N LYS A 109 -12.31 2.13 10.56
CA LYS A 109 -12.93 1.16 9.65
C LYS A 109 -12.36 -0.24 9.83
N GLU A 110 -11.05 -0.36 9.96
CA GLU A 110 -10.37 -1.63 10.20
C GLU A 110 -10.78 -2.22 11.56
N GLN A 111 -10.78 -1.41 12.61
CA GLN A 111 -11.30 -1.78 13.93
C GLN A 111 -12.78 -2.18 13.88
N GLY A 112 -13.60 -1.45 13.12
CA GLY A 112 -15.02 -1.80 12.91
C GLY A 112 -15.20 -3.15 12.19
N LEU A 113 -14.33 -3.50 11.25
CA LEU A 113 -14.31 -4.81 10.60
C LEU A 113 -13.92 -5.91 11.59
N ILE A 114 -12.87 -5.69 12.39
CA ILE A 114 -12.42 -6.62 13.43
C ILE A 114 -13.53 -6.85 14.46
N TYR A 115 -14.15 -5.78 14.96
CA TYR A 115 -15.25 -5.86 15.92
C TYR A 115 -16.48 -6.60 15.36
N LYS A 116 -16.80 -6.36 14.10
CA LYS A 116 -17.88 -7.10 13.43
C LYS A 116 -17.54 -8.59 13.31
N ALA A 117 -16.30 -8.92 12.98
CA ALA A 117 -15.81 -10.30 12.91
C ALA A 117 -15.86 -10.98 14.29
N SER A 118 -15.50 -10.29 15.37
CA SER A 118 -15.56 -10.85 16.73
C SER A 118 -16.99 -11.19 17.15
N ILE A 119 -17.97 -10.31 16.87
CA ILE A 119 -19.39 -10.61 17.14
C ILE A 119 -19.84 -11.88 16.40
N TYR A 120 -19.50 -12.02 15.12
CA TYR A 120 -19.87 -13.23 14.38
C TYR A 120 -19.13 -14.46 14.90
N TYR A 121 -17.88 -14.32 15.35
CA TYR A 121 -17.14 -15.42 15.95
C TYR A 121 -17.81 -15.90 17.25
N GLU A 122 -18.20 -14.99 18.14
CA GLU A 122 -18.98 -15.32 19.34
C GLU A 122 -20.27 -16.07 18.97
N GLN A 123 -20.99 -15.64 17.92
CA GLN A 123 -22.17 -16.36 17.42
C GLN A 123 -21.83 -17.78 16.96
N VAL A 124 -20.69 -17.98 16.29
CA VAL A 124 -20.22 -19.30 15.87
C VAL A 124 -19.96 -20.19 17.09
N VAL A 125 -19.31 -19.66 18.13
CA VAL A 125 -19.03 -20.40 19.38
C VAL A 125 -20.33 -20.78 20.09
N SER A 126 -21.24 -19.82 20.33
CA SER A 126 -22.52 -20.10 21.00
C SER A 126 -23.40 -21.06 20.21
N THR A 127 -23.38 -21.00 18.88
CA THR A 127 -24.14 -21.95 18.06
C THR A 127 -23.50 -23.34 18.06
N SER A 128 -22.17 -23.47 18.11
CA SER A 128 -21.49 -24.76 18.30
C SER A 128 -21.96 -25.46 19.59
N GLU A 129 -22.02 -24.74 20.71
CA GLU A 129 -22.49 -25.29 21.99
C GLU A 129 -23.89 -25.92 21.87
N ILE A 130 -24.79 -25.25 21.15
CA ILE A 130 -26.17 -25.74 20.91
C ILE A 130 -26.18 -26.95 19.95
N ILE A 131 -25.30 -26.96 18.95
CA ILE A 131 -25.20 -28.03 17.96
C ILE A 131 -24.65 -29.32 18.58
N GLU A 132 -23.68 -29.17 19.48
CA GLU A 132 -23.00 -30.24 20.22
C GLU A 132 -23.88 -30.81 21.35
N ASP A 133 -24.76 -30.00 21.94
CA ASP A 133 -25.70 -30.51 22.96
C ASP A 133 -26.75 -31.46 22.36
N ILE A 134 -26.60 -32.74 22.71
CA ILE A 134 -27.45 -33.86 22.29
C ILE A 134 -28.88 -33.72 22.83
N LYS A 135 -29.09 -33.01 23.94
CA LYS A 135 -30.41 -32.80 24.55
C LYS A 135 -31.26 -31.77 23.81
N THR A 136 -30.64 -30.95 22.96
CA THR A 136 -31.32 -29.91 22.20
C THR A 136 -32.24 -30.51 21.15
N LYS A 137 -33.44 -29.94 20.99
CA LYS A 137 -34.39 -30.37 19.96
C LYS A 137 -33.77 -30.25 18.57
N THR A 138 -34.02 -31.24 17.71
CA THR A 138 -33.49 -31.29 16.34
C THR A 138 -33.78 -30.02 15.54
N GLN A 139 -34.97 -29.44 15.70
CA GLN A 139 -35.33 -28.19 15.00
C GLN A 139 -34.45 -27.01 15.43
N ASP A 140 -34.10 -26.91 16.71
CA ASP A 140 -33.27 -25.83 17.22
C ASP A 140 -31.79 -26.04 16.86
N ARG A 141 -31.33 -27.29 16.79
CA ARG A 141 -30.02 -27.64 16.23
C ARG A 141 -29.89 -27.23 14.75
N ILE A 142 -30.91 -27.49 13.93
CA ILE A 142 -30.92 -27.08 12.51
C ILE A 142 -30.87 -25.55 12.39
N LYS A 143 -31.61 -24.81 13.23
CA LYS A 143 -31.55 -23.34 13.26
C LYS A 143 -30.15 -22.85 13.65
N ALA A 144 -29.53 -23.48 14.66
CA ALA A 144 -28.19 -23.13 15.09
C ALA A 144 -27.15 -23.35 13.98
N ILE A 145 -27.21 -24.48 13.25
CA ILE A 145 -26.36 -24.75 12.08
C ILE A 145 -26.52 -23.65 11.02
N HIS A 146 -27.76 -23.28 10.69
CA HIS A 146 -28.01 -22.26 9.67
C HIS A 146 -27.48 -20.88 10.09
N LEU A 147 -27.66 -20.51 11.35
CA LEU A 147 -27.12 -19.27 11.90
C LEU A 147 -25.58 -19.27 11.91
N GLN A 148 -24.98 -20.40 12.26
CA GLN A 148 -23.52 -20.57 12.24
C GLN A 148 -22.94 -20.40 10.84
N GLN A 149 -23.53 -21.05 9.82
CA GLN A 149 -23.10 -20.91 8.43
C GLN A 149 -23.17 -19.45 7.97
N LYS A 150 -24.27 -18.76 8.28
CA LYS A 150 -24.44 -17.35 7.94
C LYS A 150 -23.42 -16.44 8.65
N ALA A 151 -23.02 -16.77 9.89
CA ALA A 151 -21.98 -16.04 10.60
C ALA A 151 -20.61 -16.29 9.97
N LEU A 152 -20.26 -17.54 9.65
CA LEU A 152 -19.01 -17.92 8.99
C LEU A 152 -18.84 -17.24 7.62
N GLU A 153 -19.90 -17.12 6.82
CA GLU A 153 -19.87 -16.39 5.54
C GLU A 153 -19.52 -14.90 5.68
N ARG A 154 -19.72 -14.32 6.87
CA ARG A 154 -19.52 -12.89 7.13
C ARG A 154 -18.14 -12.57 7.70
N ILE A 155 -17.39 -13.58 8.14
CA ILE A 155 -16.05 -13.42 8.70
C ILE A 155 -15.03 -13.69 7.58
N PRO A 156 -14.16 -12.73 7.23
CA PRO A 156 -13.02 -12.99 6.36
C PRO A 156 -12.11 -14.08 6.93
N SER A 157 -11.61 -14.97 6.08
CA SER A 157 -10.79 -16.12 6.54
C SER A 157 -9.55 -15.70 7.31
N GLU A 158 -8.91 -14.58 6.96
CA GLU A 158 -7.73 -14.10 7.69
C GLU A 158 -8.08 -13.72 9.14
N LEU A 159 -9.18 -12.98 9.33
CA LEU A 159 -9.64 -12.56 10.66
C LEU A 159 -10.14 -13.76 11.48
N PHE A 160 -10.77 -14.75 10.83
CA PHE A 160 -11.21 -15.96 11.53
C PHE A 160 -10.02 -16.72 12.14
N ALA A 161 -8.92 -16.88 11.39
CA ALA A 161 -7.73 -17.56 11.86
C ALA A 161 -7.11 -16.84 13.07
N GLU A 162 -6.97 -15.51 13.01
CA GLU A 162 -6.47 -14.71 14.13
C GLU A 162 -7.35 -14.84 15.38
N LEU A 163 -8.68 -14.72 15.22
CA LEU A 163 -9.63 -14.85 16.33
C LEU A 163 -9.57 -16.26 16.96
N TYR A 164 -9.46 -17.30 16.15
CA TYR A 164 -9.32 -18.68 16.62
C TYR A 164 -8.02 -18.91 17.39
N THR A 165 -6.91 -18.32 16.96
CA THR A 165 -5.62 -18.45 17.67
C THR A 165 -5.55 -17.64 18.96
N ASN A 166 -6.26 -16.51 19.06
CA ASN A 166 -6.20 -15.64 20.23
C ASN A 166 -7.17 -16.05 21.35
N MET A 167 -8.17 -16.88 21.05
CA MET A 167 -9.18 -17.34 22.01
C MET A 167 -9.03 -18.81 22.43
N ASN A 168 -8.01 -19.52 21.94
CA ASN A 168 -7.59 -20.86 22.37
C ASN A 168 -6.21 -20.80 23.03
#